data_AF-A0A843J6L0-F1
#
_entry.id   AF-A0A843J6L0-F1
#
_cell.length_a   1.000
_cell.length_b   1.000
_cell.length_c   1.000
_cell.angle_alpha   90.00
_cell.angle_beta   90.00
_cell.angle_gamma   90.00
#
_symmetry.space_group_name_H-M   'P 1'
#
loop_
_entity.id
_entity.type
_entity.pdbx_description
1 polymer ?
#
loop_
_entity_poly.entity_id
_entity_poly.type
_entity_poly.pdbx_seq_one_letter_code
_entity_poly.pdbx_strand_id
1 'polypeptide(L)' 'MEDHAPKASPKMNDYFNSIEDGLTECIGIAKEARKKGYDPRTDIEIPIASDLADRVEALMG' A
#
# COMPACT_ATOMS: atom_id res chain seq x y z
N MET A 1 -16.37 1.38 13.74
CA MET A 1 -15.42 1.17 12.64
C MET A 1 -15.75 -0.21 12.11
N GLU A 2 -16.62 -0.27 11.09
CA GLU A 2 -17.16 -1.53 10.58
C GLU A 2 -16.07 -2.32 9.87
N ASP A 3 -15.88 -3.55 10.31
CA ASP A 3 -14.91 -4.51 9.78
C ASP A 3 -15.34 -4.92 8.35
N HIS A 4 -14.84 -4.17 7.36
CA HIS A 4 -15.08 -4.39 5.92
C HIS A 4 -14.14 -5.45 5.32
N ALA A 5 -13.51 -6.28 6.15
CA ALA A 5 -12.71 -7.39 5.64
C ALA A 5 -13.60 -8.29 4.76
N PRO A 6 -13.26 -8.49 3.47
CA PRO A 6 -14.04 -9.37 2.61
C PRO A 6 -14.08 -10.76 3.27
N LYS A 7 -15.28 -11.36 3.34
CA LYS A 7 -15.42 -12.75 3.80
C LYS A 7 -14.76 -13.68 2.77
N ALA A 8 -13.46 -13.82 2.89
CA ALA A 8 -12.61 -14.62 2.04
C ALA A 8 -12.30 -15.96 2.71
N SER A 9 -12.09 -16.99 1.88
CA SER A 9 -11.62 -18.29 2.38
C SER A 9 -10.23 -18.12 3.01
N PRO A 10 -9.82 -19.00 3.96
CA PRO A 10 -8.48 -18.94 4.54
C PRO A 10 -7.36 -18.86 3.49
N LYS A 11 -7.46 -19.64 2.41
CA LYS A 11 -6.50 -19.61 1.30
C LYS A 11 -6.45 -18.26 0.57
N MET A 12 -7.58 -17.57 0.45
CA MET A 12 -7.61 -16.24 -0.17
C MET A 12 -7.00 -15.19 0.75
N ASN A 13 -7.20 -15.31 2.07
CA ASN A 13 -6.51 -14.43 3.03
C ASN A 13 -5.00 -14.64 2.98
N ASP A 14 -4.52 -15.89 2.94
CA ASP A 14 -3.09 -16.18 2.81
C ASP A 14 -2.50 -15.57 1.52
N TYR A 15 -3.25 -15.65 0.42
CA TYR A 15 -2.87 -15.03 -0.85
C TYR A 15 -2.79 -13.49 -0.75
N PHE A 16 -3.81 -12.84 -0.18
CA PHE A 16 -3.79 -11.37 0.00
C PHE A 16 -2.65 -10.94 0.92
N ASN A 17 -2.44 -11.63 2.04
CA ASN A 17 -1.33 -11.37 2.96
C ASN A 17 0.03 -11.46 2.23
N SER A 18 0.22 -12.47 1.37
CA SER A 18 1.49 -12.60 0.62
C SER A 18 1.76 -11.42 -0.32
N ILE A 19 0.71 -10.82 -0.87
CA ILE A 19 0.81 -9.62 -1.72
C ILE A 19 1.11 -8.39 -0.86
N GLU A 20 0.42 -8.24 0.28
CA GLU A 20 0.62 -7.12 1.21
C GLU A 20 2.04 -7.12 1.81
N ASP A 21 2.56 -8.29 2.16
CA ASP A 21 3.93 -8.47 2.64
C ASP A 21 4.94 -8.02 1.57
N GLY A 22 4.79 -8.50 0.34
CA GLY A 22 5.68 -8.13 -0.78
C GLY A 22 5.58 -6.64 -1.14
N LEU A 23 4.37 -6.07 -1.06
CA LEU A 23 4.16 -4.63 -1.26
C LEU A 23 4.88 -3.82 -0.18
N THR A 24 4.75 -4.23 1.09
CA THR A 24 5.38 -3.56 2.23
C THR A 24 6.91 -3.57 2.10
N GLU A 25 7.48 -4.70 1.68
CA GLU A 25 8.92 -4.82 1.40
C GLU A 25 9.35 -3.83 0.30
N CYS A 26 8.66 -3.84 -0.84
CA CYS A 26 8.98 -2.96 -1.97
C CYS A 26 8.89 -1.47 -1.59
N ILE A 27 7.89 -1.10 -0.82
CA ILE A 27 7.69 0.27 -0.32
C ILE A 27 8.81 0.64 0.67
N GLY A 28 9.25 -0.26 1.53
CA GLY A 28 10.40 -0.07 2.40
C GLY A 28 11.67 0.26 1.60
N ILE A 29 11.96 -0.53 0.56
CA ILE A 29 13.10 -0.32 -0.33
C ILE A 29 12.99 1.05 -1.03
N ALA A 30 11.83 1.37 -1.59
CA ALA A 30 11.60 2.64 -2.29
C ALA A 30 11.77 3.85 -1.35
N LYS A 31 11.35 3.73 -0.09
CA LYS A 31 11.49 4.78 0.92
C LYS A 31 12.95 5.04 1.26
N GLU A 32 13.72 3.98 1.48
CA GLU A 32 15.16 4.10 1.75
C GLU A 32 15.93 4.62 0.53
N ALA A 33 15.51 4.29 -0.69
CA ALA A 33 16.09 4.83 -1.91
C ALA A 33 15.84 6.34 -2.02
N ARG A 34 14.58 6.79 -1.91
CA ARG A 34 14.22 8.22 -2.06
C ARG A 34 14.82 9.12 -0.98
N LYS A 35 14.97 8.62 0.25
CA LYS A 35 15.66 9.35 1.34
C LYS A 35 17.08 9.78 0.99
N LYS A 36 17.74 9.15 0.01
CA LYS A 36 19.08 9.52 -0.43
C LYS A 36 19.11 10.83 -1.22
N GLY A 37 17.96 11.37 -1.63
CA GLY A 37 17.85 12.69 -2.28
C GLY A 37 18.33 12.73 -3.73
N TYR A 38 18.36 11.59 -4.42
CA TYR A 38 18.68 11.52 -5.85
C TYR A 38 17.48 11.81 -6.75
N ASP A 39 16.28 11.80 -6.20
CA ASP A 39 15.01 12.04 -6.90
C ASP A 39 14.43 13.42 -6.53
N PRO A 40 13.46 13.97 -7.31
CA PRO A 40 12.81 15.27 -7.05
C PRO A 40 12.08 15.39 -5.70
N ARG A 41 11.81 14.25 -5.03
CA ARG A 41 11.20 14.14 -3.71
C ARG A 41 11.93 13.07 -2.90
N THR A 42 11.99 13.27 -1.60
CA THR A 42 12.67 12.35 -0.66
C THR A 42 11.72 11.30 -0.06
N ASP A 43 10.45 11.38 -0.44
CA ASP A 43 9.32 10.59 0.03
C ASP A 43 8.63 9.90 -1.16
N ILE A 44 7.93 8.80 -0.88
CA ILE A 44 7.22 8.04 -1.93
C ILE A 44 6.00 8.82 -2.39
N GLU A 45 5.91 9.04 -3.69
CA GLU A 45 4.85 9.86 -4.31
C GLU A 45 3.57 9.06 -4.65
N ILE A 46 3.65 7.73 -4.72
CA ILE A 46 2.50 6.87 -5.04
C ILE A 46 1.90 6.32 -3.72
N PRO A 47 0.70 6.77 -3.30
CA PRO A 47 0.06 6.27 -2.09
C PRO A 47 -0.48 4.85 -2.28
N ILE A 48 -0.46 4.06 -1.21
CA ILE A 48 -1.13 2.76 -1.14
C ILE A 48 -2.58 3.01 -0.76
N ALA A 49 -3.52 2.41 -1.49
CA ALA A 49 -4.95 2.48 -1.20
C ALA A 49 -5.50 1.06 -1.02
N SER A 50 -6.21 0.83 0.07
CA SER A 50 -6.73 -0.50 0.44
C SER A 50 -8.06 -0.78 -0.23
N ASP A 51 -8.87 0.27 -0.46
CA ASP A 51 -10.18 0.15 -1.11
C ASP A 51 -10.47 1.30 -2.10
N LEU A 52 -11.70 1.31 -2.63
CA LEU A 52 -12.12 2.35 -3.58
C LEU A 52 -12.27 3.72 -2.90
N ALA A 53 -12.67 3.78 -1.65
CA ALA A 53 -12.83 5.03 -0.91
C ALA A 53 -11.47 5.66 -0.66
N ASP A 54 -10.47 4.88 -0.25
CA ASP A 54 -9.08 5.30 -0.10
C ASP A 54 -8.52 5.89 -1.41
N ARG A 55 -8.82 5.24 -2.55
CA ARG A 55 -8.41 5.75 -3.87
C ARG A 55 -9.09 7.07 -4.21
N VAL A 56 -10.36 7.23 -3.86
CA VAL A 56 -11.12 8.46 -4.11
C VAL A 56 -10.61 9.57 -3.20
N GLU A 57 -10.37 9.34 -1.91
CA GLU A 57 -9.76 10.33 -1.02
C GLU A 57 -8.35 10.75 -1.48
N ALA A 58 -7.51 9.79 -1.87
CA ALA A 58 -6.17 10.07 -2.38
C ALA A 58 -6.17 10.90 -3.69
N LEU A 59 -7.29 10.92 -4.43
CA LEU A 59 -7.46 11.68 -5.67
C LEU A 59 -8.27 12.96 -5.51
N MET A 60 -9.14 13.03 -4.49
CA MET A 60 -10.03 14.17 -4.24
C MET A 60 -9.50 15.13 -3.14
N GLY A 61 -8.34 14.83 -2.55
CA GLY A 61 -7.53 15.78 -1.79
C GLY A 61 -6.76 16.73 -2.70
#